data_AF-A0A929XM82-F1
#
_entry.id   AF-A0A929XM82-F1
#
_cell.length_a   1.000
_cell.length_b   1.000
_cell.length_c   1.000
_cell.angle_alpha   90.00
_cell.angle_beta   90.00
_cell.angle_gamma   90.00
#
_symmetry.space_group_name_H-M   'P 1'
#
loop_
_entity.id
_entity.type
_entity.pdbx_description
1 polymer ?
#
loop_
_entity_poly.entity_id
_entity_poly.type
_entity_poly.pdbx_seq_one_letter_code
_entity_poly.pdbx_strand_id
1 'polypeptide(L)' 'NRIRTNNTTERVNREIKRRTKAIGAFPDGQSALMLVCARLRHVAASEWGSKRYLNMNHLFDLELQRKVEDQSAVS' A
#
# COMPACT_ATOMS: atom_id res chain seq x y z
N ASN A 1 -3.21 -7.58 20.22
CA ASN A 1 -3.87 -6.75 19.19
C ASN A 1 -3.35 -7.10 17.81
N ARG A 2 -4.15 -7.81 16.99
CA ARG A 2 -3.78 -8.20 15.63
C ARG A 2 -3.94 -6.98 14.72
N ILE A 3 -2.83 -6.38 14.31
CA ILE A 3 -2.82 -5.28 13.34
C ILE A 3 -3.42 -5.81 12.04
N ARG A 4 -4.61 -5.32 11.67
CA ARG A 4 -5.16 -5.53 10.32
C ARG A 4 -4.41 -4.58 9.40
N THR A 5 -3.55 -5.11 8.55
CA THR A 5 -2.93 -4.34 7.47
C THR A 5 -4.02 -3.77 6.57
N ASN A 6 -4.25 -2.45 6.66
CA ASN A 6 -4.96 -1.68 5.64
C ASN A 6 -3.99 -1.37 4.48
N ASN A 7 -3.22 -2.37 4.05
CA ASN A 7 -2.22 -2.16 3.01
C ASN A 7 -2.94 -2.04 1.67
N THR A 8 -2.76 -0.89 1.01
CA THR A 8 -3.32 -0.60 -0.32
C THR A 8 -2.97 -1.70 -1.32
N THR A 9 -1.76 -2.25 -1.25
CA THR A 9 -1.31 -3.37 -2.11
C THR A 9 -2.11 -4.65 -1.85
N GLU A 10 -2.37 -5.00 -0.60
CA GLU A 10 -3.21 -6.17 -0.28
C GLU A 10 -4.65 -5.99 -0.77
N ARG A 11 -5.19 -4.77 -0.65
CA ARG A 11 -6.52 -4.43 -1.15
C ARG A 11 -6.59 -4.55 -2.67
N VAL A 12 -5.60 -4.04 -3.39
CA VAL A 12 -5.48 -4.17 -4.85
C VAL A 12 -5.40 -5.64 -5.26
N ASN A 13 -4.55 -6.43 -4.61
CA ASN A 13 -4.39 -7.85 -4.90
C ASN A 13 -5.68 -8.64 -4.64
N ARG A 14 -6.42 -8.32 -3.56
CA ARG A 14 -7.72 -8.95 -3.27
C ARG A 14 -8.75 -8.63 -4.35
N GLU A 15 -8.78 -7.39 -4.82
CA GLU A 15 -9.71 -6.95 -5.87
C GLU A 15 -9.37 -7.58 -7.23
N ILE A 16 -8.08 -7.69 -7.57
CA ILE A 16 -7.63 -8.43 -8.76
C ILE A 16 -8.10 -9.88 -8.69
N LYS A 17 -7.83 -10.58 -7.57
CA LYS A 17 -8.25 -11.98 -7.36
C LYS A 17 -9.77 -12.14 -7.45
N ARG A 18 -10.54 -11.19 -6.93
CA ARG A 18 -12.01 -11.21 -7.00
C ARG A 18 -12.50 -11.09 -8.44
N ARG A 19 -11.92 -10.17 -9.22
CA ARG A 19 -12.31 -9.95 -10.63
C ARG A 19 -11.89 -11.10 -11.54
N THR A 20 -10.71 -11.69 -11.33
CA THR A 20 -10.26 -12.85 -12.12
C THR A 20 -11.07 -14.10 -11.79
N LYS A 21 -11.47 -14.32 -10.52
CA LYS A 21 -12.32 -15.44 -10.13
C LYS A 21 -13.69 -15.43 -10.82
N ALA A 22 -14.26 -14.25 -11.05
CA ALA A 22 -15.56 -14.12 -11.72
C ALA A 22 -15.53 -14.51 -13.21
N ILE A 23 -14.35 -14.47 -13.84
CA ILE A 23 -14.18 -14.74 -15.27
C ILE A 23 -14.02 -16.24 -15.55
N GLY A 24 -13.50 -17.01 -14.58
CA GLY A 24 -13.32 -18.46 -14.71
C GLY A 24 -12.13 -18.84 -15.60
N ALA A 25 -12.22 -18.56 -16.91
CA ALA A 25 -11.17 -18.80 -17.88
C ALA A 25 -11.02 -17.59 -18.83
N PHE A 26 -9.79 -17.15 -19.06
CA PHE A 26 -9.51 -16.09 -20.03
C PHE A 26 -9.28 -16.70 -21.42
N PRO A 27 -9.70 -15.99 -22.48
CA PRO A 27 -9.45 -16.43 -23.86
C PRO A 27 -7.95 -16.42 -24.20
N ASP A 28 -7.16 -15.51 -23.61
CA ASP A 28 -5.71 -15.45 -23.74
C ASP A 28 -5.06 -14.70 -22.55
N GLY A 29 -3.72 -14.73 -22.49
CA GLY A 29 -2.95 -14.04 -21.45
C GLY A 29 -2.97 -12.50 -21.55
N GLN A 30 -3.17 -11.94 -22.75
CA GLN A 30 -3.25 -10.49 -22.94
C GLN A 30 -4.53 -9.90 -22.35
N SER A 31 -5.64 -10.63 -22.46
CA SER A 31 -6.93 -10.31 -21.88
C SER A 31 -6.86 -10.28 -20.35
N ALA A 32 -6.13 -11.23 -19.75
CA ALA A 32 -5.85 -11.23 -18.32
C ALA A 32 -4.98 -10.01 -17.91
N LEU A 33 -3.94 -9.71 -18.68
CA LEU A 33 -3.07 -8.55 -18.43
C LEU A 33 -3.86 -7.23 -18.54
N MET A 34 -4.69 -7.07 -19.56
CA MET A 34 -5.54 -5.89 -19.73
C MET A 34 -6.45 -5.63 -18.54
N LEU A 35 -7.09 -6.67 -17.99
CA LEU A 35 -7.94 -6.53 -16.80
C LEU A 35 -7.14 -6.02 -15.59
N VAL A 36 -5.96 -6.59 -15.36
CA VAL A 36 -5.08 -6.19 -14.26
C VAL A 36 -4.63 -4.75 -14.44
N CYS A 37 -4.14 -4.40 -15.63
CA CYS A 37 -3.71 -3.04 -15.98
C CYS A 37 -4.84 -2.02 -15.84
N ALA A 38 -6.04 -2.34 -16.31
CA ALA A 38 -7.21 -1.48 -16.15
C ALA A 38 -7.53 -1.24 -14.67
N ARG A 39 -7.43 -2.28 -13.83
CA ARG A 39 -7.67 -2.13 -12.39
C ARG A 39 -6.59 -1.29 -11.71
N LEU A 40 -5.32 -1.50 -12.04
CA LEU A 40 -4.20 -0.72 -11.53
C LEU A 40 -4.31 0.75 -11.93
N ARG A 41 -4.64 1.03 -13.20
CA ARG A 41 -4.87 2.39 -13.69
C ARG A 41 -5.99 3.09 -12.93
N HIS A 42 -7.10 2.41 -12.67
CA HIS A 42 -8.20 3.01 -11.90
C HIS A 42 -7.77 3.32 -10.45
N VAL A 43 -6.96 2.46 -9.82
CA VAL A 43 -6.44 2.73 -8.48
C VAL A 43 -5.45 3.90 -8.48
N ALA A 44 -4.55 3.96 -9.46
CA ALA A 44 -3.61 5.07 -9.61
C ALA A 44 -4.31 6.41 -9.89
N ALA A 45 -5.41 6.40 -10.65
CA ALA A 45 -6.23 7.58 -10.92
C ALA A 45 -7.16 7.97 -9.75
N SER A 46 -7.33 7.09 -8.76
CA SER A 46 -8.15 7.39 -7.57
C SER A 46 -7.33 8.14 -6.53
N GLU A 47 -7.98 9.00 -5.73
CA GLU A 47 -7.33 9.77 -4.64
C GLU A 47 -6.54 8.89 -3.64
N TRP A 48 -6.83 7.60 -3.57
CA TRP A 48 -6.10 6.62 -2.77
C TRP A 48 -4.64 6.45 -3.21
N GLY A 49 -4.29 6.70 -4.47
CA GLY A 49 -2.92 6.67 -4.96
C GLY A 49 -2.06 7.84 -4.45
N SER A 50 -2.69 8.96 -4.09
CA SER A 50 -2.01 10.18 -3.62
C SER A 50 -1.86 10.23 -2.08
N LYS A 51 -2.64 9.43 -1.36
CA LYS A 51 -2.57 9.38 0.12
C LYS A 51 -1.27 8.70 0.57
N ARG A 52 -0.47 9.42 1.38
CA ARG A 52 0.73 8.88 2.02
C ARG A 52 0.35 7.68 2.89
N TYR A 53 0.87 6.50 2.55
CA TYR A 53 0.60 5.24 3.24
C TYR A 53 1.15 5.23 4.68
N LEU A 54 2.29 5.87 4.91
CA LEU A 54 2.92 6.00 6.22
C LEU A 54 3.55 7.39 6.36
N ASN A 55 3.18 8.11 7.42
CA ASN A 55 3.83 9.37 7.76
C ASN A 55 5.09 9.09 8.59
N MET A 56 6.25 9.20 7.97
CA MET A 56 7.54 8.94 8.61
C MET A 56 7.95 10.02 9.60
N ASN A 57 7.28 11.18 9.61
CA ASN A 57 7.60 12.27 10.51
C ASN A 57 7.54 11.82 11.97
N HIS A 58 6.55 11.01 12.34
CA HIS A 58 6.44 10.49 13.71
C HIS A 58 7.65 9.64 14.14
N LEU A 59 8.24 8.89 13.21
CA LEU A 59 9.45 8.12 13.51
C LEU A 59 10.66 9.04 13.66
N PHE A 60 10.80 10.01 12.76
CA PHE A 60 11.89 10.98 12.82
C PHE A 60 11.83 11.86 14.06
N ASP A 61 10.63 12.27 14.49
CA ASP A 61 10.42 13.05 15.71
C ASP A 61 10.85 12.25 16.95
N LEU A 62 10.52 10.95 17.01
CA LEU A 62 10.95 10.06 18.09
C LEU A 62 12.47 9.83 18.09
N GLU A 63 13.08 9.62 16.91
CA GLU A 63 14.54 9.49 16.79
C GLU A 63 15.27 10.79 17.19
N LEU A 64 14.70 11.95 16.86
CA LEU A 64 15.25 13.24 17.23
C LEU A 64 15.17 13.46 18.75
N GLN A 65 14.03 13.16 19.37
CA GLN A 65 13.87 13.22 20.83
C GLN A 65 14.89 12.30 21.53
N ARG A 66 15.05 11.07 21.04
CA ARG A 66 16.02 10.12 21.61
C ARG A 66 17.47 10.61 21.49
N LYS A 67 17.84 11.24 20.35
CA LYS A 67 19.16 11.84 20.18
C LYS A 67 19.41 13.02 21.12
N VAL A 68 18.38 13.82 21.39
CA VAL A 68 18.46 14.95 22.32
C VAL A 68 18.65 14.45 23.76
N GLU A 69 17.95 13.38 24.15
CA GLU A 69 18.11 12.71 25.44
C GLU A 69 19.49 12.06 25.59
N ASP A 70 19.96 11.35 24.56
CA ASP A 70 21.29 10.72 24.56
C ASP A 70 22.44 11.77 24.63
N GLN A 71 22.27 12.96 24.04
CA GLN A 71 23.27 14.05 24.13
C GLN A 71 23.29 14.74 25.50
N SER A 72 22.12 14.90 26.12
CA SER A 72 22.01 15.51 27.46
C SER A 72 22.39 14.54 28.59
N ALA A 73 22.38 13.24 28.35
CA ALA A 73 22.91 12.22 29.27
C ALA A 73 24.45 12.08 29.22
N VAL A 74 25.11 12.63 28.19
CA VAL A 74 26.57 12.56 27.97
C VAL A 74 27.29 13.88 28.35
N SER A 75 26.53 14.92 28.70
CA SER A 75 27.05 16.19 29.28
C SER A 75 26.86 16.21 30.79
#